data_AF-A0A085ETQ8-F1
#
_entry.id   AF-A0A085ETQ8-F1
#
_cell.length_a   1.000
_cell.length_b   1.000
_cell.length_c   1.000
_cell.angle_alpha   90.00
_cell.angle_beta   90.00
_cell.angle_gamma   90.00
#
_symmetry.space_group_name_H-M   'P 1'
#
loop_
_entity.id
_entity.type
_entity.pdbx_description
1 polymer ?
#
loop_
_entity_poly.entity_id
_entity_poly.type
_entity_poly.pdbx_seq_one_letter_code
_entity_poly.pdbx_strand_id
1 'polypeptide(L)'
;MKTRSTMSLLAAAVLATACATAPMTTPTLDQARADFVSANNNPQVAQYAPLEFKQASDALDQANAAAARRESLNDVDRLAYVAKQRVATAVEVARAKAAEADIANASRERDQVRLAARTAEADRAKREAEAAQAQAAQAQAQAQAAQQQAADAQQQNAALAQRAAVLEALLVELQAVKTERGYVVTIGDVLFATNQATLTPNGMSTLRKLADVMAQNPNRTVLVEGFTDSTGSSSYNQELSQRRAEAVASALGSMGVPRDRIAMRAYGEAFPVAPNDTASNRQLNRRVEIVLSNENAQIPPRTAGR
;
A
#
# COMPACT_ATOMS: atom_id res chain seq x y z
N MET A 1 -63.20 -57.08 -86.52
CA MET A 1 -63.92 -58.37 -86.62
C MET A 1 -63.41 -59.24 -85.47
N LYS A 2 -64.04 -59.28 -84.29
CA LYS A 2 -65.28 -59.99 -83.91
C LYS A 2 -65.30 -61.44 -84.41
N THR A 3 -65.06 -62.39 -83.51
CA THR A 3 -65.87 -63.58 -83.12
C THR A 3 -64.97 -64.51 -82.27
N ARG A 4 -65.21 -64.73 -80.96
CA ARG A 4 -66.13 -65.73 -80.33
C ARG A 4 -65.85 -67.15 -80.87
N SER A 5 -65.67 -68.22 -80.09
CA SER A 5 -66.23 -68.58 -78.77
C SER A 5 -65.64 -69.93 -78.28
N THR A 6 -65.84 -70.23 -76.99
CA THR A 6 -66.02 -71.56 -76.34
C THR A 6 -64.82 -72.52 -76.25
N MET A 7 -64.23 -72.74 -75.07
CA MET A 7 -64.69 -73.52 -73.90
C MET A 7 -64.36 -75.01 -74.00
N SER A 8 -63.31 -75.43 -73.29
CA SER A 8 -63.12 -76.80 -72.81
C SER A 8 -62.25 -76.76 -71.55
N LEU A 9 -62.86 -77.15 -70.43
CA LEU A 9 -62.20 -77.52 -69.20
C LEU A 9 -61.26 -78.71 -69.47
N LEU A 10 -60.01 -78.61 -69.00
CA LEU A 10 -59.31 -79.78 -68.47
C LEU A 10 -58.47 -79.34 -67.28
N ALA A 11 -58.87 -79.80 -66.11
CA ALA A 11 -58.12 -79.69 -64.88
C ALA A 11 -56.83 -80.51 -64.99
N ALA A 12 -55.69 -79.88 -64.72
CA ALA A 12 -54.45 -80.55 -64.39
C ALA A 12 -53.85 -79.86 -63.15
N ALA A 13 -54.22 -80.39 -61.99
CA ALA A 13 -53.58 -80.08 -60.73
C ALA A 13 -52.16 -80.68 -60.74
N VAL A 14 -51.16 -79.85 -61.07
CA VAL A 14 -49.76 -80.19 -60.84
C VAL A 14 -49.42 -79.78 -59.41
N LEU A 15 -49.63 -80.72 -58.48
CA LEU A 15 -49.02 -80.69 -57.15
C LEU A 15 -47.51 -80.93 -57.31
N ALA A 16 -46.76 -79.87 -57.59
CA ALA A 16 -45.31 -79.89 -57.43
C ALA A 16 -45.01 -79.76 -55.93
N THR A 17 -44.66 -80.91 -55.34
CA THR A 17 -44.14 -81.10 -54.00
C THR A 17 -42.97 -80.15 -53.71
N ALA A 18 -43.25 -79.07 -52.99
CA ALA A 18 -42.23 -78.33 -52.27
C ALA A 18 -41.79 -79.18 -51.07
N CYS A 19 -40.78 -80.04 -51.25
CA CYS A 19 -40.03 -80.60 -50.12
C CYS A 19 -39.15 -79.50 -49.51
N ALA A 20 -39.78 -78.49 -48.91
CA ALA A 20 -39.12 -77.65 -47.93
C ALA A 20 -39.07 -78.45 -46.63
N THR A 21 -38.08 -79.34 -46.50
CA THR A 21 -37.80 -79.96 -45.19
C THR A 21 -37.29 -78.84 -44.29
N ALA A 22 -38.19 -78.28 -43.47
CA ALA A 22 -37.80 -77.33 -42.45
C ALA A 22 -36.77 -77.99 -41.51
N PRO A 23 -35.66 -77.30 -41.15
CA PRO A 23 -34.72 -77.82 -40.18
C PRO A 23 -35.45 -78.13 -38.86
N MET A 24 -35.04 -79.20 -38.16
CA MET A 24 -35.55 -79.49 -36.82
C MET A 24 -35.12 -78.35 -35.91
N THR A 25 -36.08 -77.59 -35.39
CA THR A 25 -35.82 -76.51 -34.46
C THR A 25 -36.50 -76.78 -33.13
N THR A 26 -35.95 -76.21 -32.07
CA THR A 26 -36.54 -76.22 -30.74
C THR A 26 -36.74 -74.78 -30.27
N PRO A 27 -37.71 -74.50 -29.38
CA PRO A 27 -37.89 -73.17 -28.80
C PRO A 27 -36.59 -72.61 -28.18
N THR A 28 -35.74 -73.47 -27.60
CA THR A 28 -34.46 -73.07 -27.01
C THR A 28 -33.46 -72.62 -28.06
N LEU A 29 -33.39 -73.31 -29.22
CA LEU A 29 -32.49 -72.95 -30.32
C LEU A 29 -32.90 -71.62 -30.97
N ASP A 30 -34.20 -71.41 -31.19
CA ASP A 30 -34.70 -70.16 -31.75
C ASP A 30 -34.48 -68.98 -30.79
N GLN A 31 -34.65 -69.19 -29.48
CA GLN A 31 -34.31 -68.18 -28.48
C GLN A 31 -32.79 -67.89 -28.46
N ALA A 32 -31.93 -68.92 -28.51
CA ALA A 32 -30.48 -68.73 -28.52
C ALA A 32 -30.00 -67.93 -29.75
N ARG A 33 -30.61 -68.16 -30.92
CA ARG A 33 -30.34 -67.36 -32.14
C ARG A 33 -30.78 -65.91 -31.97
N ALA A 34 -31.98 -65.68 -31.43
CA ALA A 34 -32.49 -64.34 -31.19
C ALA A 34 -31.62 -63.56 -30.18
N ASP A 35 -31.24 -64.21 -29.08
CA ASP A 35 -30.34 -63.65 -28.06
C ASP A 35 -28.97 -63.32 -28.67
N PHE A 36 -28.42 -64.20 -29.52
CA PHE A 36 -27.15 -63.99 -30.19
C PHE A 36 -27.17 -62.79 -31.14
N VAL A 37 -28.24 -62.63 -31.94
CA VAL A 37 -28.40 -61.46 -32.83
C VAL A 37 -28.52 -60.17 -32.01
N SER A 38 -29.25 -60.19 -30.90
CA SER A 38 -29.34 -59.06 -29.99
C SER A 38 -27.97 -58.69 -29.40
N ALA A 39 -27.20 -59.69 -28.95
CA ALA A 39 -25.85 -59.49 -28.45
C ALA A 39 -24.88 -58.99 -29.53
N ASN A 40 -24.98 -59.50 -30.76
CA ASN A 40 -24.19 -59.04 -31.92
C ASN A 40 -24.42 -57.56 -32.22
N ASN A 41 -25.66 -57.10 -32.06
CA ASN A 41 -26.06 -55.72 -32.33
C ASN A 41 -25.77 -54.77 -31.14
N ASN A 42 -25.26 -55.28 -30.02
CA ASN A 42 -24.87 -54.47 -28.87
C ASN A 42 -23.38 -54.04 -28.99
N PRO A 43 -23.07 -52.74 -29.18
CA PRO A 43 -21.69 -52.26 -29.31
C PRO A 43 -20.81 -52.60 -28.09
N GLN A 44 -21.40 -52.69 -26.90
CA GLN A 44 -20.65 -53.02 -25.68
C GLN A 44 -20.11 -54.45 -25.72
N VAL A 45 -20.84 -55.39 -26.32
CA VAL A 45 -20.40 -56.78 -26.44
C VAL A 45 -19.17 -56.87 -27.34
N ALA A 46 -19.21 -56.19 -28.49
CA ALA A 46 -18.07 -56.11 -29.41
C ALA A 46 -16.84 -55.44 -28.77
N GLN A 47 -17.06 -54.39 -27.96
CA GLN A 47 -15.98 -53.62 -27.35
C GLN A 47 -15.37 -54.30 -26.11
N TYR A 48 -16.18 -54.89 -25.25
CA TYR A 48 -15.76 -55.31 -23.90
C TYR A 48 -15.74 -56.82 -23.69
N ALA A 49 -16.50 -57.61 -24.47
CA ALA A 49 -16.58 -59.06 -24.31
C ALA A 49 -16.35 -59.85 -25.63
N PRO A 50 -15.32 -59.54 -26.44
CA PRO A 50 -15.14 -60.19 -27.74
C PRO A 50 -14.80 -61.69 -27.62
N LEU A 51 -14.12 -62.10 -26.54
CA LEU A 51 -13.76 -63.50 -26.31
C LEU A 51 -14.99 -64.32 -25.93
N GLU A 52 -15.79 -63.80 -25.00
CA GLU A 52 -17.01 -64.42 -24.50
C GLU A 52 -18.06 -64.49 -25.61
N PHE A 53 -18.14 -63.46 -26.45
CA PHE A 53 -19.02 -63.45 -27.63
C PHE A 53 -18.59 -64.46 -28.69
N LYS A 54 -17.28 -64.63 -28.93
CA LYS A 54 -16.77 -65.70 -29.80
C LYS A 54 -17.17 -67.08 -29.28
N GLN A 55 -17.01 -67.35 -27.99
CA GLN A 55 -17.42 -68.62 -27.38
C GLN A 55 -18.93 -68.86 -27.50
N ALA A 56 -19.74 -67.80 -27.45
CA ALA A 56 -21.17 -67.88 -27.69
C ALA A 56 -21.49 -68.23 -29.16
N SER A 57 -20.75 -67.67 -30.11
CA SER A 57 -20.86 -68.00 -31.54
C SER A 57 -20.52 -69.48 -31.78
N ASP A 58 -19.37 -69.94 -31.27
CA ASP A 58 -18.93 -71.32 -31.44
C ASP A 58 -19.96 -72.33 -30.86
N ALA A 59 -20.58 -72.00 -29.71
CA ALA A 59 -21.61 -72.82 -29.09
C ALA A 59 -22.93 -72.82 -29.89
N LEU A 60 -23.32 -71.68 -30.45
CA LEU A 60 -24.50 -71.58 -31.31
C LEU A 60 -24.31 -72.34 -32.63
N ASP A 61 -23.12 -72.28 -33.22
CA ASP A 61 -22.77 -73.02 -34.42
C ASP A 61 -22.85 -74.54 -34.19
N GLN A 62 -22.41 -75.02 -33.03
CA GLN A 62 -22.57 -76.43 -32.63
C GLN A 62 -24.04 -76.84 -32.53
N ALA A 63 -24.89 -76.01 -31.91
CA ALA A 63 -26.33 -76.27 -31.80
C ALA A 63 -27.04 -76.25 -33.17
N ASN A 64 -26.68 -75.31 -34.04
CA ASN A 64 -27.18 -75.23 -35.42
C ASN A 64 -26.76 -76.45 -36.24
N ALA A 65 -25.52 -76.92 -36.09
CA ALA A 65 -25.02 -78.10 -36.79
C ALA A 65 -25.74 -79.38 -36.35
N ALA A 66 -26.03 -79.54 -35.05
CA ALA A 66 -26.80 -80.67 -34.53
C ALA A 66 -28.25 -80.68 -35.10
N ALA A 67 -28.89 -79.52 -35.15
CA ALA A 67 -30.21 -79.35 -35.78
C ALA A 67 -30.20 -79.69 -37.27
N ALA A 68 -29.18 -79.27 -38.01
CA ALA A 68 -29.02 -79.56 -39.44
C ALA A 68 -28.77 -81.06 -39.71
N ARG A 69 -28.01 -81.74 -38.84
CA ARG A 69 -27.79 -83.19 -38.89
C ARG A 69 -28.99 -84.03 -38.43
N ARG A 70 -30.08 -83.38 -37.98
CA ARG A 70 -31.30 -84.03 -37.44
C ARG A 70 -31.00 -84.95 -36.25
N GLU A 71 -30.10 -84.51 -35.37
CA GLU A 71 -29.87 -85.18 -34.08
C GLU A 71 -31.13 -85.12 -33.19
N SER A 72 -31.09 -85.81 -32.04
CA SER A 72 -32.25 -85.84 -31.15
C SER A 72 -32.60 -84.44 -30.64
N LEU A 73 -33.90 -84.16 -30.45
CA LEU A 73 -34.34 -82.84 -29.94
C LEU A 73 -33.70 -82.52 -28.58
N ASN A 74 -33.46 -83.53 -27.74
CA ASN A 74 -32.77 -83.37 -26.45
C ASN A 74 -31.32 -82.91 -26.61
N ASP A 75 -30.59 -83.44 -27.60
CA ASP A 75 -29.19 -83.05 -27.85
C ASP A 75 -29.12 -81.62 -28.41
N VAL A 76 -30.04 -81.27 -29.32
CA VAL A 76 -30.18 -79.90 -29.86
C VAL A 76 -30.51 -78.92 -28.75
N ASP A 77 -31.48 -79.23 -27.86
CA ASP A 77 -31.83 -78.38 -26.73
C ASP A 77 -30.68 -78.21 -25.73
N ARG A 78 -29.92 -79.28 -25.45
CA ARG A 78 -28.75 -79.22 -24.57
C ARG A 78 -27.67 -78.28 -25.11
N LEU A 79 -27.34 -78.38 -26.40
CA LEU A 79 -26.36 -77.51 -27.04
C LEU A 79 -26.88 -76.07 -27.15
N ALA A 80 -28.16 -75.89 -27.50
CA ALA A 80 -28.80 -74.58 -27.56
C ALA A 80 -28.83 -73.91 -26.18
N TYR A 81 -29.05 -74.66 -25.09
CA TYR A 81 -28.97 -74.15 -23.73
C TYR A 81 -27.57 -73.63 -23.38
N VAL A 82 -26.51 -74.36 -23.76
CA VAL A 82 -25.13 -73.90 -23.58
C VAL A 82 -24.87 -72.63 -24.38
N ALA A 83 -25.31 -72.58 -25.64
CA ALA A 83 -25.19 -71.38 -26.49
C ALA A 83 -25.89 -70.17 -25.85
N LYS A 84 -27.14 -70.35 -25.40
CA LYS A 84 -27.91 -69.32 -24.69
C LYS A 84 -27.18 -68.82 -23.44
N GLN A 85 -26.64 -69.73 -22.62
CA GLN A 85 -25.89 -69.36 -21.42
C GLN A 85 -24.62 -68.56 -21.76
N ARG A 86 -23.89 -68.94 -22.83
CA ARG A 86 -22.70 -68.23 -23.30
C ARG A 86 -23.02 -66.83 -23.81
N VAL A 87 -24.12 -66.66 -24.54
CA VAL A 87 -24.61 -65.34 -24.98
C VAL A 87 -24.91 -64.47 -23.77
N ALA A 88 -25.63 -65.00 -22.77
CA ALA A 88 -25.93 -64.27 -21.54
C ALA A 88 -24.64 -63.85 -20.80
N THR A 89 -23.65 -64.75 -20.69
CA THR A 89 -22.35 -64.42 -20.10
C THR A 89 -21.63 -63.31 -20.86
N ALA A 90 -21.62 -63.34 -22.20
CA ALA A 90 -20.97 -62.29 -23.00
C ALA A 90 -21.61 -60.92 -22.75
N VAL A 91 -22.95 -60.85 -22.69
CA VAL A 91 -23.69 -59.61 -22.39
C VAL A 91 -23.37 -59.09 -20.98
N GLU A 92 -23.35 -59.96 -19.98
CA GLU A 92 -23.09 -59.54 -18.59
C GLU A 92 -21.62 -59.13 -18.38
N VAL A 93 -20.66 -59.82 -19.00
CA VAL A 93 -19.25 -59.39 -18.97
C VAL A 93 -19.06 -58.04 -19.65
N ALA A 94 -19.74 -57.81 -20.78
CA ALA A 94 -19.70 -56.54 -21.47
C ALA A 94 -20.27 -55.39 -20.61
N ARG A 95 -21.41 -55.62 -19.95
CA ARG A 95 -22.02 -54.66 -19.01
C ARG A 95 -21.10 -54.34 -17.84
N ALA A 96 -20.51 -55.37 -17.22
CA ALA A 96 -19.61 -55.19 -16.08
C ALA A 96 -18.38 -54.35 -16.47
N LYS A 97 -17.70 -54.69 -17.56
CA LYS A 97 -16.53 -53.96 -18.04
C LYS A 97 -16.85 -52.54 -18.53
N ALA A 98 -18.02 -52.34 -19.14
CA ALA A 98 -18.47 -50.99 -19.50
C ALA A 98 -18.67 -50.13 -18.25
N ALA A 99 -19.35 -50.66 -17.22
CA ALA A 99 -19.53 -49.96 -15.95
C ALA A 99 -18.19 -49.65 -15.26
N GLU A 100 -17.22 -50.57 -15.30
CA GLU A 100 -15.86 -50.31 -14.80
C GLU A 100 -15.16 -49.17 -15.55
N ALA A 101 -15.29 -49.12 -16.88
CA ALA A 101 -14.74 -48.05 -17.69
C ALA A 101 -15.38 -46.69 -17.37
N ASP A 102 -16.70 -46.66 -17.18
CA ASP A 102 -17.43 -45.45 -16.79
C ASP A 102 -16.98 -44.94 -15.41
N ILE A 103 -16.80 -45.84 -14.44
CA ILE A 103 -16.27 -45.48 -13.11
C ILE A 103 -14.84 -44.93 -13.21
N ALA A 104 -14.00 -45.52 -14.06
CA ALA A 104 -12.64 -45.04 -14.28
C ALA A 104 -12.63 -43.64 -14.93
N ASN A 105 -13.51 -43.39 -15.91
CA ASN A 105 -13.69 -42.08 -16.54
C ASN A 105 -14.15 -41.03 -15.53
N ALA A 106 -15.23 -41.32 -14.78
CA ALA A 106 -15.75 -40.44 -13.75
C ALA A 106 -14.71 -40.14 -12.65
N SER A 107 -13.88 -41.14 -12.29
CA SER A 107 -12.79 -40.94 -11.34
C SER A 107 -11.72 -39.99 -11.87
N ARG A 108 -11.35 -40.10 -13.15
CA ARG A 108 -10.39 -39.19 -13.80
C ARG A 108 -10.92 -37.76 -13.85
N GLU A 109 -12.19 -37.58 -14.23
CA GLU A 109 -12.83 -36.26 -14.25
C GLU A 109 -12.87 -35.63 -12.86
N ARG A 110 -13.29 -36.39 -11.84
CA ARG A 110 -13.29 -35.95 -10.44
C ARG A 110 -11.88 -35.53 -10.00
N ASP A 111 -10.86 -36.30 -10.35
CA ASP A 111 -9.48 -36.00 -9.99
C ASP A 111 -8.96 -34.73 -10.67
N GLN A 112 -9.32 -34.51 -11.94
CA GLN A 112 -9.02 -33.27 -12.67
C GLN A 112 -9.70 -32.05 -12.02
N VAL A 113 -10.98 -32.15 -11.69
CA VAL A 113 -11.73 -31.07 -11.02
C VAL A 113 -11.13 -30.76 -9.65
N ARG A 114 -10.80 -31.79 -8.87
CA ARG A 114 -10.16 -31.63 -7.56
C ARG A 114 -8.77 -30.98 -7.66
N LEU A 115 -7.99 -31.36 -8.67
CA LEU A 115 -6.68 -30.75 -8.91
C LEU A 115 -6.83 -29.28 -9.31
N ALA A 116 -7.72 -28.97 -10.25
CA ALA A 116 -7.99 -27.60 -10.68
C ALA A 116 -8.45 -26.71 -9.52
N ALA A 117 -9.32 -27.22 -8.64
CA ALA A 117 -9.75 -26.51 -7.44
C ALA A 117 -8.59 -26.21 -6.49
N ARG A 118 -7.72 -27.20 -6.23
CA ARG A 118 -6.53 -27.00 -5.38
C ARG A 118 -5.52 -26.03 -5.99
N THR A 119 -5.31 -26.08 -7.31
CA THR A 119 -4.45 -25.12 -8.01
C THR A 119 -5.00 -23.70 -7.89
N ALA A 120 -6.30 -23.51 -8.12
CA ALA A 120 -6.93 -22.20 -7.98
C ALA A 120 -6.86 -21.65 -6.54
N GLU A 121 -7.04 -22.51 -5.54
CA GLU A 121 -6.88 -22.16 -4.11
C GLU A 121 -5.44 -21.75 -3.79
N ALA A 122 -4.45 -22.53 -4.24
CA ALA A 122 -3.03 -22.23 -4.05
C ALA A 122 -2.63 -20.91 -4.73
N ASP A 123 -3.08 -20.67 -5.95
CA ASP A 123 -2.82 -19.42 -6.68
C ASP A 123 -3.45 -18.22 -5.98
N ARG A 124 -4.66 -18.38 -5.44
CA ARG A 124 -5.32 -17.34 -4.66
C ARG A 124 -4.55 -17.04 -3.38
N ALA A 125 -4.19 -18.07 -2.62
CA ALA A 125 -3.42 -17.93 -1.38
C ALA A 125 -2.06 -17.26 -1.64
N LYS A 126 -1.40 -17.61 -2.75
CA LYS A 126 -0.15 -16.97 -3.18
C LYS A 126 -0.33 -15.49 -3.46
N ARG A 127 -1.35 -15.10 -4.25
CA ARG A 127 -1.64 -13.68 -4.53
C ARG A 127 -2.00 -12.90 -3.26
N GLU A 128 -2.77 -13.49 -2.35
CA GLU A 128 -3.11 -12.87 -1.07
C GLU A 128 -1.86 -12.67 -0.19
N ALA A 129 -0.94 -13.64 -0.15
CA ALA A 129 0.32 -13.53 0.56
C ALA A 129 1.24 -12.46 -0.05
N GLU A 130 1.36 -12.39 -1.38
CA GLU A 130 2.14 -11.37 -2.08
C GLU A 130 1.57 -9.96 -1.82
N ALA A 131 0.24 -9.80 -1.86
CA ALA A 131 -0.42 -8.54 -1.53
C ALA A 131 -0.18 -8.12 -0.06
N ALA A 132 -0.27 -9.07 0.87
CA ALA A 132 -0.01 -8.80 2.29
C ALA A 132 1.47 -8.40 2.54
N GLN A 133 2.42 -9.05 1.84
CA GLN A 133 3.83 -8.68 1.91
C GLN A 133 4.08 -7.28 1.35
N ALA A 134 3.47 -6.93 0.21
CA ALA A 134 3.58 -5.60 -0.37
C ALA A 134 3.00 -4.52 0.57
N GLN A 135 1.85 -4.78 1.19
CA GLN A 135 1.24 -3.88 2.16
C GLN A 135 2.14 -3.70 3.41
N ALA A 136 2.73 -4.78 3.91
CA ALA A 136 3.65 -4.74 5.05
C ALA A 136 4.92 -3.91 4.73
N ALA A 137 5.50 -4.10 3.54
CA ALA A 137 6.66 -3.33 3.09
C ALA A 137 6.33 -1.84 2.97
N GLN A 138 5.15 -1.49 2.44
CA GLN A 138 4.69 -0.09 2.36
C GLN A 138 4.51 0.52 3.75
N ALA A 139 3.90 -0.21 4.70
CA ALA A 139 3.73 0.25 6.08
C ALA A 139 5.08 0.47 6.78
N GLN A 140 6.06 -0.43 6.56
CA GLN A 140 7.41 -0.27 7.09
C GLN A 140 8.11 0.96 6.51
N ALA A 141 8.01 1.19 5.19
CA ALA A 141 8.59 2.36 4.55
C ALA A 141 7.97 3.68 5.07
N GLN A 142 6.65 3.70 5.28
CA GLN A 142 5.95 4.84 5.88
C GLN A 142 6.41 5.09 7.33
N ALA A 143 6.56 4.03 8.12
CA ALA A 143 7.04 4.14 9.50
C ALA A 143 8.49 4.67 9.56
N GLN A 144 9.37 4.21 8.69
CA GLN A 144 10.75 4.71 8.59
C GLN A 144 10.79 6.18 8.18
N ALA A 145 9.98 6.59 7.20
CA ALA A 145 9.87 7.99 6.79
C ALA A 145 9.38 8.88 7.93
N ALA A 146 8.37 8.44 8.69
CA ALA A 146 7.87 9.17 9.85
C ALA A 146 8.91 9.29 10.97
N GLN A 147 9.69 8.22 11.22
CA GLN A 147 10.79 8.24 12.18
C GLN A 147 11.88 9.23 11.77
N GLN A 148 12.25 9.25 10.49
CA GLN A 148 13.24 10.20 9.98
C GLN A 148 12.75 11.65 10.14
N GLN A 149 11.51 11.93 9.75
CA GLN A 149 10.91 13.26 9.93
C GLN A 149 10.88 13.69 11.39
N ALA A 150 10.56 12.77 12.31
CA ALA A 150 10.58 13.04 13.73
C ALA A 150 12.01 13.35 14.24
N ALA A 151 13.01 12.59 13.78
CA ALA A 151 14.41 12.82 14.12
C ALA A 151 14.92 14.18 13.62
N ASP A 152 14.60 14.54 12.37
CA ASP A 152 14.97 15.83 11.77
C ASP A 152 14.31 17.00 12.53
N ALA A 153 13.03 16.87 12.88
CA ALA A 153 12.32 17.87 13.67
C ALA A 153 12.91 18.02 15.08
N GLN A 154 13.31 16.90 15.72
CA GLN A 154 13.99 16.94 17.02
C GLN A 154 15.35 17.64 16.93
N GLN A 155 16.13 17.36 15.89
CA GLN A 155 17.42 18.03 15.66
C GLN A 155 17.25 19.53 15.43
N GLN A 156 16.26 19.93 14.62
CA GLN A 156 15.94 21.34 14.39
C GLN A 156 15.53 22.04 15.69
N ASN A 157 14.65 21.41 16.48
CA ASN A 157 14.22 21.96 17.77
C ASN A 157 15.39 22.07 18.76
N ALA A 158 16.29 21.07 18.78
CA ALA A 158 17.49 21.12 19.62
C ALA A 158 18.44 22.25 19.18
N ALA A 159 18.65 22.44 17.88
CA ALA A 159 19.47 23.52 17.34
C ALA A 159 18.87 24.90 17.67
N LEU A 160 17.54 25.05 17.55
CA LEU A 160 16.83 26.27 17.94
C LEU A 160 16.95 26.54 19.44
N ALA A 161 16.80 25.51 20.29
CA ALA A 161 16.96 25.64 21.73
C ALA A 161 18.39 26.04 22.13
N GLN A 162 19.41 25.44 21.49
CA GLN A 162 20.81 25.81 21.69
C GLN A 162 21.06 27.27 21.29
N ARG A 163 20.56 27.70 20.12
CA ARG A 163 20.69 29.09 19.67
C ARG A 163 20.01 30.07 20.63
N ALA A 164 18.83 29.72 21.13
CA ALA A 164 18.13 30.53 22.13
C ALA A 164 18.92 30.62 23.45
N ALA A 165 19.48 29.51 23.93
CA ALA A 165 20.29 29.48 25.14
C ALA A 165 21.57 30.33 25.00
N VAL A 166 22.24 30.27 23.84
CA VAL A 166 23.42 31.10 23.56
C VAL A 166 23.05 32.60 23.55
N LEU A 167 21.95 32.96 22.91
CA LEU A 167 21.46 34.35 22.92
C LEU A 167 21.14 34.82 24.34
N GLU A 168 20.45 33.99 25.13
CA GLU A 168 20.11 34.32 26.51
C GLU A 168 21.36 34.52 27.38
N ALA A 169 22.37 33.65 27.26
CA ALA A 169 23.63 33.81 27.97
C ALA A 169 24.35 35.12 27.62
N LEU A 170 24.38 35.51 26.33
CA LEU A 170 24.96 36.78 25.88
C LEU A 170 24.19 37.98 26.42
N LEU A 171 22.85 37.90 26.47
CA LEU A 171 22.00 38.96 27.02
C LEU A 171 22.18 39.12 28.53
N VAL A 172 22.35 38.02 29.27
CA VAL A 172 22.69 38.04 30.71
C VAL A 172 24.05 38.69 30.93
N GLU A 173 25.05 38.35 30.12
CA GLU A 173 26.39 38.96 30.19
C GLU A 173 26.35 40.47 29.95
N LEU A 174 25.48 40.93 29.05
CA LEU A 174 25.22 42.34 28.78
C LEU A 174 24.33 43.03 29.84
N GLN A 175 23.90 42.31 30.88
CA GLN A 175 22.94 42.81 31.88
C GLN A 175 21.64 43.33 31.23
N ALA A 176 21.23 42.72 30.12
CA ALA A 176 20.05 43.13 29.39
C ALA A 176 18.79 42.81 30.20
N VAL A 177 17.88 43.79 30.30
CA VAL A 177 16.58 43.62 30.95
C VAL A 177 15.53 43.34 29.89
N LYS A 178 14.79 42.23 30.03
CA LYS A 178 13.66 41.93 29.15
C LYS A 178 12.49 42.86 29.47
N THR A 179 12.00 43.56 28.45
CA THR A 179 10.86 44.49 28.51
C THR A 179 9.88 44.16 27.38
N GLU A 180 8.70 44.78 27.39
CA GLU A 180 7.75 44.71 26.27
C GLU A 180 8.33 45.24 24.96
N ARG A 181 9.33 46.13 25.05
CA ARG A 181 10.01 46.73 23.89
C ARG A 181 11.13 45.87 23.31
N GLY A 182 11.40 44.73 23.95
CA GLY A 182 12.55 43.87 23.69
C GLY A 182 13.55 43.90 24.84
N TYR A 183 14.82 43.64 24.55
CA TYR A 183 15.88 43.59 25.55
C TYR A 183 16.57 44.95 25.65
N VAL A 184 16.56 45.55 26.83
CA VAL A 184 17.16 46.85 27.10
C VAL A 184 18.51 46.64 27.77
N VAL A 185 19.58 47.06 27.10
CA VAL A 185 20.92 47.13 27.66
C VAL A 185 21.16 48.56 28.11
N THR A 186 21.17 48.79 29.42
CA THR A 186 21.45 50.12 29.99
C THR A 186 22.94 50.24 30.22
N ILE A 187 23.56 51.22 29.57
CA ILE A 187 24.98 51.48 29.76
C ILE A 187 25.13 52.91 30.28
N GLY A 188 25.57 53.04 31.53
CA GLY A 188 25.81 54.34 32.17
C GLY A 188 27.02 55.07 31.58
N ASP A 189 27.40 56.17 32.24
CA ASP A 189 28.57 57.02 31.92
C ASP A 189 29.91 56.27 31.82
N VAL A 190 29.97 54.97 32.13
CA VAL A 190 31.14 54.10 31.85
C VAL A 190 31.41 54.01 30.34
N LEU A 191 30.45 54.35 29.46
CA LEU A 191 30.67 54.51 28.03
C LEU A 191 31.41 55.79 27.64
N PHE A 192 31.35 56.87 28.41
CA PHE A 192 31.76 58.18 27.93
C PHE A 192 32.69 58.89 28.93
N ALA A 193 33.71 59.58 28.44
CA ALA A 193 34.43 60.52 29.30
C ALA A 193 33.48 61.64 29.77
N THR A 194 33.69 62.18 30.98
CA THR A 194 32.83 63.20 31.59
C THR A 194 32.56 64.36 30.61
N ASN A 195 31.28 64.67 30.35
CA ASN A 195 30.81 65.67 29.37
C ASN A 195 31.22 65.44 27.91
N GLN A 196 31.65 64.23 27.54
CA GLN A 196 32.00 63.89 26.15
C GLN A 196 31.03 62.87 25.54
N ALA A 197 31.07 62.79 24.21
CA ALA A 197 30.44 61.73 23.41
C ALA A 197 31.47 60.68 22.94
N THR A 198 32.70 60.72 23.47
CA THR A 198 33.78 59.79 23.14
C THR A 198 33.63 58.48 23.90
N LEU A 199 33.59 57.35 23.17
CA LEU A 199 33.44 56.01 23.77
C LEU A 199 34.71 55.55 24.50
N THR A 200 34.55 54.96 25.69
CA THR A 200 35.66 54.32 26.44
C THR A 200 36.00 52.94 25.87
N PRO A 201 37.18 52.36 26.19
CA PRO A 201 37.52 50.99 25.80
C PRO A 201 36.53 49.94 26.29
N ASN A 202 36.01 50.08 27.51
CA ASN A 202 34.98 49.19 28.05
C ASN A 202 33.68 49.32 27.25
N GLY A 203 33.30 50.54 26.88
CA GLY A 203 32.16 50.78 26.03
C GLY A 203 32.28 50.17 24.64
N MET A 204 33.45 50.30 24.03
CA MET A 204 33.76 49.63 22.76
C MET A 204 33.68 48.10 22.88
N SER A 205 34.07 47.53 24.01
CA SER A 205 33.95 46.08 24.28
C SER A 205 32.49 45.64 24.35
N THR A 206 31.65 46.36 25.10
CA THR A 206 30.20 46.09 25.19
C THR A 206 29.52 46.22 23.84
N LEU A 207 29.83 47.26 23.07
CA LEU A 207 29.27 47.44 21.73
C LEU A 207 29.71 46.35 20.75
N ARG A 208 30.94 45.82 20.88
CA ARG A 208 31.40 44.69 20.08
C ARG A 208 30.57 43.43 20.34
N LYS A 209 30.33 43.09 21.61
CA LYS A 209 29.44 41.97 21.98
C LYS A 209 28.02 42.16 21.44
N LEU A 210 27.49 43.39 21.52
CA LEU A 210 26.18 43.71 20.95
C LEU A 210 26.17 43.57 19.41
N ALA A 211 27.24 43.98 18.73
CA ALA A 211 27.37 43.80 17.29
C ALA A 211 27.43 42.30 16.91
N ASP A 212 28.11 41.47 17.70
CA ASP A 212 28.14 40.01 17.52
C ASP A 212 26.74 39.39 17.67
N VAL A 213 25.96 39.84 18.67
CA VAL A 213 24.55 39.45 18.82
C VAL A 213 23.74 39.85 17.59
N MET A 214 23.93 41.07 17.08
CA MET A 214 23.23 41.58 15.90
C MET A 214 23.57 40.82 14.62
N ALA A 215 24.82 40.38 14.46
CA ALA A 215 25.26 39.55 13.34
C ALA A 215 24.60 38.16 13.37
N GLN A 216 24.49 37.55 14.55
CA GLN A 216 23.85 36.23 14.73
C GLN A 216 22.31 36.28 14.69
N ASN A 217 21.72 37.47 14.75
CA ASN A 217 20.26 37.66 14.79
C ASN A 217 19.81 38.66 13.72
N PRO A 218 19.83 38.29 12.42
CA PRO A 218 19.57 39.22 11.32
C PRO A 218 18.17 39.86 11.36
N ASN A 219 17.22 39.19 12.00
CA ASN A 219 15.82 39.59 12.11
C ASN A 219 15.51 40.58 13.25
N ARG A 220 16.53 41.11 13.92
CA ARG A 220 16.38 42.08 15.03
C ARG A 220 16.89 43.45 14.64
N THR A 221 16.29 44.49 15.19
CA THR A 221 16.75 45.88 15.05
C THR A 221 17.19 46.43 16.39
N VAL A 222 18.01 47.47 16.39
CA VAL A 222 18.46 48.19 17.59
C VAL A 222 17.95 49.62 17.56
N LEU A 223 17.44 50.09 18.69
CA LEU A 223 17.16 51.50 18.96
C LEU A 223 18.09 52.00 20.06
N VAL A 224 18.86 53.04 19.74
CA VAL A 224 19.77 53.70 20.68
C VAL A 224 19.07 54.92 21.28
N GLU A 225 18.89 54.95 22.59
CA GLU A 225 18.22 56.03 23.31
C GLU A 225 19.21 56.77 24.23
N GLY A 226 19.45 58.05 23.98
CA GLY A 226 20.36 58.88 24.78
C GLY A 226 19.65 59.67 25.88
N PHE A 227 20.28 59.75 27.06
CA PHE A 227 19.79 60.49 28.23
C PHE A 227 20.90 61.31 28.91
N THR A 228 20.49 62.39 29.59
CA THR A 228 21.34 63.23 30.43
C THR A 228 20.75 63.37 31.83
N ASP A 229 21.52 63.95 32.75
CA ASP A 229 20.95 64.49 33.98
C ASP A 229 20.28 65.86 33.72
N SER A 230 19.75 66.48 34.78
CA SER A 230 19.08 67.79 34.69
C SER A 230 20.02 69.00 34.85
N THR A 231 21.33 68.81 34.70
CA THR A 231 22.31 69.90 34.81
C THR A 231 22.45 70.58 33.45
N GLY A 232 22.38 71.91 33.43
CA GLY A 232 22.46 72.70 32.20
C GLY A 232 21.07 73.03 31.62
N SER A 233 21.04 73.56 30.40
CA SER A 233 19.79 73.90 29.72
C SER A 233 19.18 72.67 29.03
N SER A 234 17.86 72.63 28.94
CA SER A 234 17.14 71.54 28.24
C SER A 234 17.62 71.35 26.79
N SER A 235 17.91 72.45 26.07
CA SER A 235 18.47 72.40 24.71
C SER A 235 19.87 71.77 24.67
N TYR A 236 20.73 72.10 25.63
CA TYR A 236 22.06 71.50 25.74
C TYR A 236 21.98 69.99 26.03
N ASN A 237 21.08 69.61 26.93
CA ASN A 237 20.83 68.21 27.30
C ASN A 237 20.30 67.40 26.11
N GLN A 238 19.40 67.98 25.31
CA GLN A 238 18.90 67.37 24.09
C GLN A 238 20.05 67.11 23.09
N GLU A 239 20.87 68.11 22.78
CA GLU A 239 22.02 67.96 21.88
C GLU A 239 23.04 66.95 22.39
N LEU A 240 23.35 66.96 23.69
CA LEU A 240 24.29 66.02 24.30
C LEU A 240 23.79 64.58 24.20
N SER A 241 22.50 64.35 24.48
CA SER A 241 21.89 63.02 24.34
C SER A 241 21.90 62.52 22.89
N GLN A 242 21.69 63.41 21.92
CA GLN A 242 21.79 63.09 20.50
C GLN A 242 23.20 62.70 20.09
N ARG A 243 24.22 63.50 20.43
CA ARG A 243 25.62 63.18 20.11
C ARG A 243 26.06 61.84 20.70
N ARG A 244 25.59 61.51 21.90
CA ARG A 244 25.87 60.21 22.55
C ARG A 244 25.20 59.04 21.82
N ALA A 245 23.95 59.20 21.40
CA ALA A 245 23.25 58.18 20.61
C ALA A 245 23.92 57.97 19.23
N GLU A 246 24.34 59.06 18.58
CA GLU A 246 25.07 59.04 17.31
C GLU A 246 26.42 58.34 17.42
N ALA A 247 27.18 58.58 18.50
CA ALA A 247 28.45 57.91 18.75
C ALA A 247 28.28 56.39 18.85
N VAL A 248 27.25 55.92 19.58
CA VAL A 248 26.94 54.48 19.70
C VAL A 248 26.49 53.89 18.37
N ALA A 249 25.58 54.56 17.65
CA ALA A 249 25.11 54.10 16.36
C ALA A 249 26.24 54.02 15.31
N SER A 250 27.13 55.01 15.29
CA SER A 250 28.30 55.02 14.42
C SER A 250 29.26 53.88 14.75
N ALA A 251 29.49 53.62 16.04
CA ALA A 251 30.33 52.51 16.47
C ALA A 251 29.72 51.16 16.05
N LEU A 252 28.42 50.92 16.28
CA LEU A 252 27.74 49.71 15.82
C LEU A 252 27.80 49.56 14.29
N GLY A 253 27.60 50.65 13.55
CA GLY A 253 27.75 50.66 12.09
C GLY A 253 29.16 50.28 11.63
N SER A 254 30.20 50.79 12.29
CA SER A 254 31.61 50.43 12.01
C SER A 254 31.93 48.96 12.33
N MET A 255 31.15 48.34 13.24
CA MET A 255 31.26 46.92 13.60
C MET A 255 30.41 46.03 12.69
N GLY A 256 29.83 46.57 11.61
CA GLY A 256 29.13 45.81 10.58
C GLY A 256 27.62 45.67 10.79
N VAL A 257 27.03 46.37 11.77
CA VAL A 257 25.56 46.40 11.91
C VAL A 257 24.98 47.28 10.80
N PRO A 258 24.10 46.75 9.93
CA PRO A 258 23.48 47.53 8.85
C PRO A 258 22.74 48.76 9.35
N ARG A 259 22.86 49.92 8.66
CA ARG A 259 22.27 51.19 9.12
C ARG A 259 20.74 51.16 9.21
N ASP A 260 20.08 50.43 8.34
CA ASP A 260 18.63 50.20 8.34
C ASP A 260 18.14 49.44 9.59
N ARG A 261 19.05 48.75 10.30
CA ARG A 261 18.79 48.05 11.56
C ARG A 261 19.13 48.89 12.80
N ILE A 262 19.58 50.14 12.63
CA ILE A 262 19.95 51.04 13.73
C ILE A 262 19.06 52.28 13.70
N ALA A 263 18.20 52.43 14.70
CA ALA A 263 17.47 53.66 14.97
C ALA A 263 18.08 54.41 16.15
N MET A 264 17.85 55.72 16.23
CA MET A 264 18.32 56.57 17.33
C MET A 264 17.19 57.46 17.83
N ARG A 265 17.17 57.72 19.14
CA ARG A 265 16.35 58.77 19.76
C ARG A 265 17.12 59.45 20.89
N ALA A 266 16.87 60.74 21.04
CA ALA A 266 17.50 61.61 22.02
C ALA A 266 16.40 62.19 22.92
N TYR A 267 16.51 62.01 24.24
CA TYR A 267 15.48 62.44 25.19
C TYR A 267 15.95 63.54 26.15
N GLY A 268 17.22 63.94 26.08
CA GLY A 268 17.80 64.88 27.04
C GLY A 268 17.62 64.39 28.48
N GLU A 269 17.09 65.26 29.33
CA GLU A 269 16.85 65.00 30.76
C GLU A 269 15.52 64.28 31.05
N ALA A 270 14.72 63.95 30.02
CA ALA A 270 13.45 63.25 30.19
C ALA A 270 13.66 61.78 30.59
N PHE A 271 12.65 61.19 31.24
CA PHE A 271 12.68 59.80 31.73
C PHE A 271 13.88 59.52 32.69
N PRO A 272 14.02 60.28 33.79
CA PRO A 272 15.05 60.01 34.79
C PRO A 272 14.79 58.65 35.45
N VAL A 273 15.87 57.90 35.72
CA VAL A 273 15.83 56.63 36.47
C VAL A 273 16.08 56.82 37.95
N ALA A 274 16.60 57.99 38.34
CA ALA A 274 16.78 58.41 39.73
C ALA A 274 16.53 59.93 39.88
N PRO A 275 16.22 60.44 41.09
CA PRO A 275 16.07 61.88 41.33
C PRO A 275 17.35 62.66 40.98
N ASN A 276 17.30 63.85 40.40
CA ASN A 276 18.53 64.60 40.04
C ASN A 276 19.19 65.37 41.22
N ASP A 277 18.84 65.03 42.45
CA ASP A 277 19.22 65.74 43.68
C ASP A 277 20.69 65.56 44.07
N THR A 278 21.25 64.36 43.87
CA THR A 278 22.64 64.03 44.24
C THR A 278 23.51 63.76 43.01
N ALA A 279 24.83 63.94 43.15
CA ALA A 279 25.77 63.62 42.08
C ALA A 279 25.71 62.14 41.66
N SER A 280 25.50 61.25 42.64
CA SER A 280 25.32 59.80 42.41
C SER A 280 24.06 59.52 41.58
N ASN A 281 22.93 60.13 41.93
CA ASN A 281 21.70 59.91 41.17
C ASN A 281 21.74 60.54 39.77
N ARG A 282 22.38 61.72 39.62
CA ARG A 282 22.64 62.32 38.29
C ARG A 282 23.50 61.41 37.41
N GLN A 283 24.50 60.73 37.99
CA GLN A 283 25.32 59.75 37.27
C GLN A 283 24.47 58.61 36.70
N LEU A 284 23.43 58.14 37.40
CA LEU A 284 22.51 57.11 36.91
C LEU A 284 21.67 57.60 35.71
N ASN A 285 21.33 58.90 35.69
CA ASN A 285 20.57 59.50 34.59
C ASN A 285 21.41 59.75 33.34
N ARG A 286 22.73 59.93 33.48
CA ARG A 286 23.69 60.00 32.37
C ARG A 286 23.96 58.60 31.79
N ARG A 287 23.08 58.16 30.87
CA ARG A 287 23.12 56.82 30.29
C ARG A 287 22.73 56.81 28.82
N VAL A 288 23.08 55.72 28.15
CA VAL A 288 22.49 55.32 26.87
C VAL A 288 21.81 53.97 27.10
N GLU A 289 20.56 53.86 26.69
CA GLU A 289 19.85 52.59 26.65
C GLU A 289 19.82 52.08 25.22
N ILE A 290 20.22 50.84 25.04
CA ILE A 290 20.18 50.17 23.75
C ILE A 290 19.08 49.13 23.80
N VAL A 291 18.03 49.35 23.01
CA VAL A 291 16.88 48.45 22.92
C VAL A 291 17.06 47.54 21.73
N LEU A 292 17.25 46.25 21.98
CA LEU A 292 17.24 45.20 20.98
C LEU A 292 15.80 44.69 20.80
N SER A 293 15.27 44.74 19.58
CA SER A 293 13.90 44.32 19.30
C SER A 293 13.68 42.83 19.59
N ASN A 294 12.41 42.46 19.80
CA ASN A 294 12.00 41.08 19.64
C ASN A 294 12.20 40.63 18.17
N GLU A 295 12.30 39.33 17.96
CA GLU A 295 12.55 38.79 16.61
C GLU A 295 11.39 39.13 15.69
N ASN A 296 11.69 39.69 14.50
CA ASN A 296 10.69 40.16 13.52
C ASN A 296 9.69 41.20 14.06
N ALA A 297 9.98 41.88 15.16
CA ALA A 297 9.09 42.87 15.76
C ALA A 297 9.71 44.26 15.74
N GLN A 298 8.86 45.28 15.56
CA GLN A 298 9.26 46.68 15.72
C GLN A 298 9.38 47.04 17.21
N ILE A 299 10.25 47.99 17.52
CA ILE A 299 10.42 48.51 18.88
C ILE A 299 9.30 49.52 19.17
N PRO A 300 8.40 49.25 20.13
CA PRO A 300 7.37 50.22 20.53
C PRO A 300 7.99 51.51 21.07
N PRO A 301 7.28 52.65 20.97
CA PRO A 301 7.74 53.91 21.53
C PRO A 301 7.89 53.84 23.05
N ARG A 302 8.83 54.63 23.60
CA ARG A 302 8.97 54.79 25.05
C ARG A 302 7.72 55.51 25.59
N THR A 303 7.02 54.89 26.52
CA THR A 303 5.93 55.51 27.28
C THR A 303 6.48 56.03 28.61
N ALA A 304 5.96 57.15 29.10
CA ALA A 304 6.21 57.56 30.49
C ALA A 304 5.63 56.50 31.42
N GLY A 305 6.46 55.89 32.26
CA GLY A 305 5.98 55.03 33.33
C GLY A 305 5.05 55.84 34.23
N ARG A 306 3.92 55.23 34.63
CA ARG A 306 3.10 55.75 35.73
C ARG A 306 3.88 55.66 37.03
#